data_AF-X6L541-F1
#
_entry.id   AF-X6L541-F1
#
_cell.length_a   1.000
_cell.length_b   1.000
_cell.length_c   1.000
_cell.angle_alpha   90.00
_cell.angle_beta   90.00
_cell.angle_gamma   90.00
#
_symmetry.space_group_name_H-M   'P 1'
#
loop_
_entity.id
_entity.type
_entity.pdbx_description
1 polymer ?
#
loop_
_entity_poly.entity_id
_entity_poly.type
_entity_poly.pdbx_seq_one_letter_code
_entity_poly.pdbx_strand_id
1 'polypeptide(L)'
;MLPRKALRRADIFASSLMIGLGVGVIVSAAKMPWTSTVTGSQNVWYVSPGLFPAVVGALLILFNLKVLSHAIKDGGADRLFGSTYDWIRGLGRNDRVHRVVLITVLMAVYVFGAVGRVNFLLASGLFLFSSIALFWWGDGEGKLQKKIPLTILVAVAVPYLFTYLFQTFLFVPMP
;
A
#
# COMPACT_ATOMS: atom_id res chain seq x y z
N MET A 1 -10.32 -0.66 -23.80
CA MET A 1 -10.33 -2.02 -23.21
C MET A 1 -8.97 -2.67 -23.49
N LEU A 2 -8.30 -3.22 -22.48
CA LEU A 2 -7.00 -3.86 -22.66
C LEU A 2 -7.13 -5.14 -23.53
N PRO A 3 -6.15 -5.47 -24.37
CA PRO A 3 -6.19 -6.70 -25.16
C PRO A 3 -6.19 -7.93 -24.23
N ARG A 4 -6.98 -8.97 -24.55
CA ARG A 4 -7.16 -10.18 -23.71
C ARG A 4 -5.82 -10.81 -23.26
N LYS A 5 -4.80 -10.76 -24.12
CA LYS A 5 -3.44 -11.24 -23.80
C LYS A 5 -2.73 -10.40 -22.73
N ALA A 6 -2.97 -9.10 -22.67
CA ALA A 6 -2.39 -8.23 -21.64
C ALA A 6 -3.10 -8.41 -20.28
N LEU A 7 -4.42 -8.63 -20.28
CA LEU A 7 -5.19 -8.96 -19.07
C LEU A 7 -4.69 -10.27 -18.44
N ARG A 8 -4.52 -11.33 -19.24
CA ARG A 8 -3.99 -12.62 -18.78
C ARG A 8 -2.58 -12.53 -18.19
N ARG A 9 -1.75 -11.59 -18.66
CA ARG A 9 -0.42 -11.33 -18.07
C ARG A 9 -0.52 -10.65 -16.72
N ALA A 10 -1.39 -9.64 -16.62
CA ALA A 10 -1.66 -8.97 -15.36
C ALA A 10 -2.20 -9.97 -14.32
N ASP A 11 -3.03 -10.91 -14.75
CA ASP A 11 -3.55 -11.98 -13.90
C ASP A 11 -2.43 -12.91 -13.39
N ILE A 12 -1.44 -13.28 -14.23
CA ILE A 12 -0.27 -14.08 -13.79
C ILE A 12 0.53 -13.33 -12.72
N PHE A 13 0.83 -12.05 -12.94
CA PHE A 13 1.59 -11.24 -11.99
C PHE A 13 0.82 -11.04 -10.69
N ALA A 14 -0.45 -10.60 -10.78
CA ALA A 14 -1.29 -10.35 -9.63
C ALA A 14 -1.52 -11.62 -8.81
N SER A 15 -1.84 -12.75 -9.46
CA SER A 15 -2.03 -14.02 -8.77
C SER A 15 -0.74 -14.51 -8.09
N SER A 16 0.43 -14.35 -8.73
CA SER A 16 1.72 -14.70 -8.14
C SER A 16 2.02 -13.84 -6.89
N LEU A 17 1.79 -12.53 -6.98
CA LEU A 17 1.96 -11.60 -5.85
C LEU A 17 1.02 -11.94 -4.71
N MET A 18 -0.25 -12.23 -5.02
CA MET A 18 -1.26 -12.60 -4.04
C MET A 18 -0.94 -13.94 -3.38
N ILE A 19 -0.48 -14.96 -4.11
CA ILE A 19 0.00 -16.22 -3.52
C ILE A 19 1.11 -15.94 -2.51
N GLY A 20 2.09 -15.09 -2.87
CA GLY A 20 3.15 -14.67 -1.94
C GLY A 20 2.62 -13.99 -0.67
N LEU A 21 1.64 -13.09 -0.81
CA LEU A 21 0.96 -12.45 0.32
C LEU A 21 0.24 -13.48 1.20
N GLY A 22 -0.50 -14.41 0.59
CA GLY A 22 -1.19 -15.49 1.30
C GLY A 22 -0.24 -16.37 2.10
N VAL A 23 0.91 -16.72 1.53
CA VAL A 23 1.98 -17.44 2.23
C VAL A 23 2.49 -16.61 3.42
N GLY A 24 2.74 -15.31 3.23
CA GLY A 24 3.14 -14.40 4.30
C GLY A 24 2.14 -14.32 5.45
N VAL A 25 0.84 -14.32 5.13
CA VAL A 25 -0.24 -14.36 6.12
C VAL A 25 -0.22 -15.67 6.90
N ILE A 26 -0.09 -16.82 6.22
CA ILE A 26 -0.01 -18.13 6.89
C ILE A 26 1.22 -18.22 7.79
N VAL A 27 2.38 -17.74 7.34
CA VAL A 27 3.60 -17.69 8.17
C VAL A 27 3.40 -16.81 9.40
N SER A 28 2.70 -15.69 9.25
CA SER A 28 2.40 -14.81 10.39
C SER A 28 1.40 -15.45 11.35
N ALA A 29 0.39 -16.17 10.83
CA ALA A 29 -0.58 -16.93 11.60
C ALA A 29 0.07 -18.09 12.38
N ALA A 30 1.05 -18.76 11.77
CA ALA A 30 1.79 -19.85 12.41
C ALA A 30 2.60 -19.40 13.63
N LYS A 31 2.96 -18.11 13.72
CA LYS A 31 3.65 -17.53 14.88
C LYS A 31 2.71 -17.17 16.04
N MET A 32 1.39 -17.23 15.83
CA MET A 32 0.39 -16.95 16.86
C MET A 32 0.17 -18.20 17.74
N PRO A 33 -0.29 -18.05 18.99
CA PRO A 33 -0.58 -19.20 19.85
C PRO A 33 -1.78 -19.99 19.31
N TRP A 34 -1.54 -21.27 18.95
CA TRP A 34 -2.58 -22.18 18.47
C TRP A 34 -3.29 -22.93 19.60
N THR A 35 -2.61 -23.07 20.74
CA THR A 35 -3.14 -23.60 22.00
C THR A 35 -2.53 -22.79 23.14
N SER A 36 -3.30 -22.48 24.17
CA SER A 36 -2.82 -21.68 25.30
C SER A 36 -3.37 -22.23 26.61
N THR A 37 -2.49 -22.51 27.56
CA THR A 37 -2.84 -23.02 28.90
C THR A 37 -2.85 -21.89 29.95
N VAL A 38 -3.16 -20.66 29.54
CA VAL A 38 -2.91 -19.47 30.37
C VAL A 38 -3.97 -19.25 31.47
N THR A 39 -5.14 -19.90 31.39
CA THR A 39 -6.26 -19.67 32.33
C THR A 39 -6.90 -20.94 32.92
N GLY A 40 -6.20 -22.09 32.91
CA GLY A 40 -6.70 -23.32 33.53
C GLY A 40 -7.82 -24.05 32.79
N SER A 41 -8.31 -23.49 31.67
CA SER A 41 -9.10 -24.21 30.66
C SER A 41 -8.19 -24.52 29.46
N GLN A 42 -8.29 -25.76 28.96
CA GLN A 42 -7.61 -26.20 27.74
C GLN A 42 -8.12 -25.35 26.57
N ASN A 43 -7.40 -24.31 26.16
CA ASN A 43 -7.81 -23.50 25.02
C ASN A 43 -7.67 -24.32 23.75
N VAL A 44 -8.80 -24.70 23.17
CA VAL A 44 -8.88 -25.61 22.02
C VAL A 44 -8.42 -24.90 20.75
N TRP A 45 -7.81 -25.64 19.81
CA TRP A 45 -7.25 -25.09 18.58
C TRP A 45 -8.21 -24.23 17.74
N TYR A 46 -9.53 -24.47 17.82
CA TYR A 46 -10.54 -23.76 17.03
C TYR A 46 -10.82 -22.33 17.52
N VAL A 47 -10.43 -21.98 18.75
CA VAL A 47 -10.50 -20.60 19.28
C VAL A 47 -9.15 -19.87 19.19
N SER A 48 -8.20 -20.43 18.43
CA SER A 48 -6.90 -19.80 18.28
C SER A 48 -6.99 -18.51 17.45
N PRO A 49 -6.29 -17.44 17.88
CA PRO A 49 -6.22 -16.20 17.10
C PRO A 49 -5.58 -16.39 15.72
N GLY A 50 -4.76 -17.43 15.55
CA GLY A 50 -4.11 -17.78 14.28
C GLY A 50 -5.02 -18.48 13.27
N LEU A 51 -6.14 -19.05 13.69
CA LEU A 51 -7.01 -19.84 12.80
C LEU A 51 -7.59 -18.99 11.67
N PHE A 52 -8.17 -17.82 12.01
CA PHE A 52 -8.82 -16.97 11.02
C PHE A 52 -7.84 -16.46 9.95
N PRO A 53 -6.67 -15.87 10.31
CA PRO A 53 -5.65 -15.51 9.33
C PRO A 53 -5.18 -16.69 8.49
N ALA A 54 -5.00 -17.88 9.08
CA ALA A 54 -4.57 -19.06 8.34
C ALA A 54 -5.60 -19.51 7.29
N VAL A 55 -6.89 -19.51 7.63
CA VAL A 55 -7.97 -19.85 6.69
C VAL A 55 -8.04 -18.84 5.55
N VAL A 56 -7.99 -17.55 5.85
CA VAL A 56 -8.00 -16.49 4.82
C VAL A 56 -6.78 -16.62 3.90
N GLY A 57 -5.59 -16.83 4.46
CA GLY A 57 -4.37 -17.08 3.68
C GLY A 57 -4.47 -18.30 2.77
N ALA A 58 -5.04 -19.41 3.29
CA ALA A 58 -5.21 -20.64 2.52
C ALA A 58 -6.20 -20.45 1.36
N LEU A 59 -7.35 -19.82 1.58
CA LEU A 59 -8.33 -19.51 0.53
C LEU A 59 -7.73 -18.58 -0.52
N LEU A 60 -6.96 -17.59 -0.10
CA LEU A 60 -6.29 -16.65 -1.00
C LEU A 60 -5.30 -17.38 -1.91
N ILE A 61 -4.46 -18.28 -1.38
CA ILE A 61 -3.57 -19.11 -2.19
C ILE A 61 -4.37 -20.00 -3.15
N LEU A 62 -5.41 -20.68 -2.66
CA LEU A 62 -6.23 -21.59 -3.45
C LEU A 62 -6.87 -20.90 -4.66
N PHE A 63 -7.51 -19.75 -4.46
CA PHE A 63 -8.16 -19.02 -5.54
C PHE A 63 -7.15 -18.44 -6.54
N ASN A 64 -6.04 -17.91 -6.04
CA ASN A 64 -5.01 -17.37 -6.93
C ASN A 64 -4.28 -18.46 -7.72
N LEU A 65 -4.12 -19.67 -7.18
CA LEU A 65 -3.63 -20.83 -7.94
C LEU A 65 -4.56 -21.19 -9.11
N LYS A 66 -5.88 -21.11 -8.91
CA LYS A 66 -6.86 -21.36 -9.98
C LYS A 66 -6.77 -20.29 -11.07
N VAL A 67 -6.68 -19.01 -10.69
CA VAL A 67 -6.50 -17.90 -11.63
C VAL A 67 -5.18 -18.04 -12.40
N LEU A 68 -4.08 -18.33 -11.69
CA LEU A 68 -2.77 -18.55 -12.28
C LEU A 68 -2.78 -19.71 -13.28
N SER A 69 -3.39 -20.84 -12.91
CA SER A 69 -3.54 -22.01 -13.78
C SER A 69 -4.31 -21.67 -15.05
N HIS A 70 -5.40 -20.91 -14.93
CA HIS A 70 -6.18 -20.47 -16.08
C HIS A 70 -5.36 -19.54 -16.99
N ALA A 71 -4.68 -18.55 -16.41
CA ALA A 71 -3.90 -17.57 -17.15
C ALA A 71 -2.68 -18.17 -17.88
N ILE A 72 -2.04 -19.20 -17.30
CA ILE A 72 -0.96 -19.96 -17.95
C ILE A 72 -1.51 -20.78 -19.13
N LYS A 73 -2.59 -21.54 -18.92
CA LYS A 73 -3.22 -22.36 -19.97
C LYS A 73 -3.67 -21.54 -21.17
N ASP A 74 -4.06 -20.30 -20.92
CA ASP A 74 -4.56 -19.34 -21.90
C ASP A 74 -3.47 -18.59 -22.69
N GLY A 75 -2.20 -19.01 -22.61
CA GLY A 75 -1.08 -18.46 -23.40
C GLY A 75 -0.48 -17.18 -22.83
N GLY A 76 -0.64 -16.91 -21.53
CA GLY A 76 0.00 -15.77 -20.86
C GLY A 76 1.53 -15.90 -20.74
N ALA A 77 2.08 -17.09 -20.93
CA ALA A 77 3.50 -17.41 -20.71
C ALA A 77 4.45 -17.00 -21.85
N ASP A 78 3.97 -16.82 -23.08
CA ASP A 78 4.81 -16.72 -24.28
C ASP A 78 5.75 -15.49 -24.33
N ARG A 79 5.53 -14.45 -23.51
CA ARG A 79 6.42 -13.26 -23.44
C ARG A 79 6.42 -12.60 -22.05
N LEU A 80 6.51 -13.39 -20.98
CA LEU A 80 6.56 -12.89 -19.59
C LEU A 80 7.76 -11.96 -19.31
N PHE A 81 8.91 -12.25 -19.92
CA PHE A 81 10.16 -11.55 -19.60
C PHE A 81 10.45 -10.29 -20.44
N GLY A 82 10.06 -10.25 -21.72
CA GLY A 82 10.32 -9.08 -22.57
C GLY A 82 9.42 -7.87 -22.29
N SER A 83 8.16 -8.10 -21.92
CA SER A 83 7.16 -7.03 -21.74
C SER A 83 7.23 -6.34 -20.37
N THR A 84 7.74 -7.02 -19.34
CA THR A 84 7.80 -6.49 -17.98
C THR A 84 8.96 -5.49 -17.84
N TYR A 85 10.10 -5.79 -18.48
CA TYR A 85 11.23 -4.86 -18.55
C TYR A 85 10.85 -3.58 -19.32
N ASP A 86 10.19 -3.70 -20.47
CA ASP A 86 9.74 -2.53 -21.25
C ASP A 86 8.61 -1.76 -20.56
N TRP A 87 7.75 -2.42 -19.79
CA TRP A 87 6.71 -1.75 -18.99
C TRP A 87 7.31 -0.99 -17.79
N ILE A 88 8.24 -1.59 -17.04
CA ILE A 88 8.96 -0.93 -15.94
C ILE A 88 9.85 0.21 -16.46
N ARG A 89 10.45 0.06 -17.64
CA ARG A 89 11.27 1.10 -18.27
C ARG A 89 10.41 2.20 -18.92
N GLY A 90 9.23 1.87 -19.42
CA GLY A 90 8.23 2.80 -19.95
C GLY A 90 7.43 3.56 -18.88
N LEU A 91 7.43 3.05 -17.64
CA LEU A 91 6.83 3.66 -16.45
C LEU A 91 7.40 5.05 -16.15
N GLY A 92 8.67 5.30 -16.49
CA GLY A 92 9.33 6.61 -16.34
C GLY A 92 8.95 7.65 -17.41
N ARG A 93 8.24 7.28 -18.47
CA ARG A 93 7.97 8.15 -19.63
C ARG A 93 6.55 8.69 -19.71
N ASN A 94 5.67 8.27 -18.79
CA ASN A 94 4.30 8.74 -18.70
C ASN A 94 4.13 9.62 -17.46
N ASP A 95 3.95 10.93 -17.64
CA ASP A 95 3.82 11.92 -16.57
C ASP A 95 2.78 11.51 -15.51
N ARG A 96 1.70 10.86 -15.94
CA ARG A 96 0.63 10.43 -15.03
C ARG A 96 1.06 9.26 -14.15
N VAL A 97 1.79 8.30 -14.71
CA VAL A 97 2.27 7.12 -13.96
C VAL A 97 3.42 7.52 -13.04
N HIS A 98 4.29 8.42 -13.48
CA HIS A 98 5.38 8.93 -12.64
C HIS A 98 4.84 9.62 -11.37
N ARG A 99 3.79 10.44 -11.50
CA ARG A 99 3.13 11.06 -10.33
C ARG A 99 2.54 10.02 -9.38
N VAL A 100 1.91 8.96 -9.91
CA VAL A 100 1.36 7.87 -9.09
C VAL A 100 2.45 7.12 -8.33
N VAL A 101 3.56 6.78 -8.99
CA VAL A 101 4.68 6.09 -8.34
C VAL A 101 5.30 6.97 -7.26
N LEU A 102 5.54 8.26 -7.55
CA LEU A 102 6.12 9.18 -6.58
C LEU A 102 5.22 9.37 -5.35
N ILE A 103 3.89 9.52 -5.51
CA ILE A 103 2.99 9.66 -4.35
C ILE A 103 2.93 8.35 -3.55
N THR A 104 2.98 7.17 -4.20
CA THR A 104 3.04 5.89 -3.49
C THR A 104 4.32 5.76 -2.67
N VAL A 105 5.47 6.13 -3.25
CA VAL A 105 6.76 6.12 -2.54
C VAL A 105 6.75 7.15 -1.41
N LEU A 106 6.27 8.37 -1.65
CA LEU A 106 6.16 9.41 -0.63
C LEU A 106 5.27 8.96 0.55
N MET A 107 4.15 8.29 0.26
CA MET A 107 3.26 7.74 1.28
C MET A 107 3.91 6.61 2.06
N ALA A 108 4.65 5.71 1.39
CA ALA A 108 5.40 4.66 2.08
C ALA A 108 6.47 5.24 3.01
N VAL A 109 7.23 6.25 2.56
CA VAL A 109 8.23 6.95 3.37
C VAL A 109 7.58 7.65 4.57
N TYR A 110 6.44 8.30 4.37
CA TYR A 110 5.69 8.92 5.47
C TYR A 110 5.24 7.88 6.50
N VAL A 111 4.52 6.84 6.09
CA VAL A 111 3.93 5.84 7.00
C VAL A 111 4.98 4.98 7.70
N PHE A 112 5.97 4.45 6.96
CA PHE A 112 6.94 3.52 7.54
C PHE A 112 8.19 4.20 8.10
N GLY A 113 8.52 5.40 7.60
CA GLY A 113 9.74 6.12 7.98
C GLY A 113 9.49 7.25 8.97
N ALA A 114 8.50 8.10 8.72
CA ALA A 114 8.30 9.32 9.49
C ALA A 114 7.38 9.13 10.71
N VAL A 115 6.30 8.34 10.58
CA VAL A 115 5.36 8.07 11.67
C VAL A 115 6.09 7.38 12.83
N GLY A 116 6.06 8.02 14.00
CA GLY A 116 6.66 7.52 15.25
C GLY A 116 8.18 7.77 15.39
N ARG A 117 8.85 8.35 14.38
CA ARG A 117 10.27 8.75 14.48
C ARG A 117 10.49 10.25 14.42
N VAL A 118 9.60 10.96 13.73
CA VAL A 118 9.65 12.41 13.55
C VAL A 118 8.37 13.00 14.12
N ASN A 119 8.45 14.21 14.68
CA ASN A 119 7.28 14.95 15.16
C ASN A 119 6.19 14.98 14.08
N PHE A 120 4.98 14.57 14.44
CA PHE A 120 3.84 14.44 13.53
C PHE A 120 3.56 15.71 12.72
N LEU A 121 3.75 16.89 13.32
CA LEU A 121 3.53 18.18 12.67
C LEU A 121 4.47 18.36 11.47
N LEU A 122 5.75 18.03 11.66
CA LEU A 122 6.78 18.12 10.62
C LEU A 122 6.59 17.04 9.56
N ALA A 123 6.33 15.80 9.99
CA ALA A 123 6.13 14.67 9.08
C ALA A 123 4.93 14.91 8.16
N SER A 124 3.79 15.28 8.74
CA SER A 124 2.55 15.56 8.00
C SER A 124 2.68 16.80 7.13
N GLY A 125 3.32 17.86 7.64
CA GLY A 125 3.52 19.09 6.89
C GLY A 125 4.41 18.88 5.66
N LEU A 126 5.53 18.17 5.81
CA LEU A 126 6.41 17.82 4.68
C LEU A 126 5.71 16.92 3.67
N PHE A 127 4.90 15.95 4.14
CA PHE A 127 4.13 15.07 3.29
C PHE A 127 3.09 15.84 2.46
N LEU A 128 2.29 16.71 3.12
CA LEU A 128 1.29 17.56 2.46
C LEU A 128 1.95 18.53 1.48
N PHE A 129 3.02 19.21 1.90
CA PHE A 129 3.76 20.13 1.04
C PHE A 129 4.26 19.43 -0.22
N SER A 130 4.93 18.29 -0.07
CA SER A 130 5.48 17.51 -1.18
C SER A 130 4.37 16.97 -2.10
N SER A 131 3.25 16.51 -1.53
CA SER A 131 2.10 16.01 -2.30
C SER A 131 1.45 17.12 -3.12
N ILE A 132 1.19 18.29 -2.52
CA ILE A 132 0.61 19.44 -3.21
C ILE A 132 1.58 19.95 -4.28
N ALA A 133 2.87 20.05 -3.98
CA ALA A 133 3.89 20.45 -4.95
C ALA A 133 3.88 19.53 -6.17
N LEU A 134 3.87 18.21 -5.96
CA LEU A 134 3.92 17.21 -7.02
C LEU A 134 2.68 17.25 -7.94
N PHE A 135 1.48 17.45 -7.38
CA PHE A 135 0.24 17.47 -8.17
C PHE A 135 -0.11 18.85 -8.72
N TRP A 136 0.05 19.91 -7.93
CA TRP A 136 -0.47 21.24 -8.26
C TRP A 136 0.54 22.14 -8.97
N TRP A 137 1.84 21.86 -8.80
CA TRP A 137 2.91 22.63 -9.45
C TRP A 137 3.21 22.10 -10.87
N GLY A 138 3.01 20.81 -11.13
CA GLY A 138 3.29 20.17 -12.42
C GLY A 138 2.32 20.51 -13.57
N ASP A 139 1.17 21.13 -13.29
CA ASP A 139 0.10 21.35 -14.29
C ASP A 139 0.16 22.71 -15.02
N GLY A 140 1.30 23.42 -15.01
CA GLY A 140 1.67 24.44 -16.01
C GLY A 140 0.85 25.74 -16.14
N GLU A 141 -0.40 25.80 -15.72
CA GLU A 141 -1.33 26.87 -16.16
C GLU A 141 -1.55 28.02 -15.16
N GLY A 142 -0.71 28.16 -14.12
CA GLY A 142 -0.93 29.18 -13.08
C GLY A 142 0.33 29.80 -12.52
N LYS A 143 0.25 31.09 -12.15
CA LYS A 143 1.33 31.86 -11.50
C LYS A 143 1.75 31.17 -10.19
N LEU A 144 2.88 30.45 -10.24
CA LEU A 144 3.58 29.81 -9.12
C LEU A 144 3.55 30.60 -7.81
N GLN A 145 3.74 31.91 -7.93
CA GLN A 145 3.84 32.85 -6.82
C GLN A 145 2.59 32.88 -5.93
N LYS A 146 1.40 32.56 -6.47
CA LYS A 146 0.17 32.44 -5.69
C LYS A 146 -0.03 31.04 -5.09
N LYS A 147 0.59 30.02 -5.69
CA LYS A 147 0.47 28.62 -5.28
C LYS A 147 1.32 28.33 -4.05
N ILE A 148 2.58 28.76 -4.05
CA ILE A 148 3.54 28.54 -2.96
C ILE A 148 3.02 28.97 -1.57
N PRO A 149 2.53 30.22 -1.37
CA PRO A 149 2.06 30.64 -0.05
C PRO A 149 0.83 29.85 0.41
N LEU A 150 -0.08 29.50 -0.52
CA LEU A 150 -1.23 28.67 -0.18
C LEU A 150 -0.80 27.24 0.20
N THR A 151 0.16 26.67 -0.51
CA THR A 151 0.70 25.34 -0.18
C THR A 151 1.35 25.32 1.19
N ILE A 152 2.16 26.34 1.53
CA ILE A 152 2.78 26.46 2.86
C ILE A 152 1.69 26.63 3.94
N LEU A 153 0.71 27.50 3.69
CA LEU A 153 -0.39 27.72 4.62
C LEU A 153 -1.15 26.42 4.91
N VAL A 154 -1.54 25.67 3.88
CA VAL A 154 -2.27 24.39 4.03
C VAL A 154 -1.39 23.33 4.70
N ALA A 155 -0.11 23.22 4.30
CA ALA A 155 0.82 22.25 4.86
C ALA A 155 1.12 22.48 6.35
N VAL A 156 0.96 23.70 6.87
CA VAL A 156 1.11 24.00 8.29
C VAL A 156 -0.24 23.97 9.02
N ALA A 157 -1.26 24.63 8.47
CA ALA A 157 -2.55 24.79 9.13
C ALA A 157 -3.28 23.45 9.32
N VAL A 158 -3.22 22.55 8.34
CA VAL A 158 -3.93 21.25 8.42
C VAL A 158 -3.34 20.36 9.52
N PRO A 159 -2.02 20.05 9.56
CA PRO A 159 -1.44 19.27 10.64
C PRO A 159 -1.64 19.92 12.02
N TYR A 160 -1.59 21.25 12.10
CA TYR A 160 -1.82 21.98 13.34
C TYR A 160 -3.26 21.83 13.83
N LEU A 161 -4.25 22.00 12.94
CA LEU A 161 -5.66 21.80 13.27
C LEU A 161 -5.93 20.35 13.71
N PHE A 162 -5.36 19.37 13.01
CA PHE A 162 -5.50 17.96 13.39
C PHE A 162 -4.88 17.67 14.76
N THR A 163 -3.69 18.21 15.03
CA THR A 163 -3.03 18.06 16.33
C THR A 163 -3.86 18.69 17.44
N TYR A 164 -4.36 19.90 17.22
CA TYR A 164 -5.24 20.59 18.16
C TYR A 164 -6.53 19.80 18.42
N LEU A 165 -7.16 19.26 17.38
CA LEU A 165 -8.40 18.51 17.50
C LEU A 165 -8.18 17.22 18.31
N PHE A 166 -7.13 16.46 18.00
CA PHE A 166 -6.84 15.19 18.67
C PHE A 166 -6.39 15.38 20.11
N GLN A 167 -5.59 16.40 20.40
CA GLN A 167 -5.15 16.68 21.76
C GLN A 167 -6.28 17.24 22.63
N THR A 168 -7.12 18.13 22.09
CA THR A 168 -8.15 18.84 22.86
C THR A 168 -9.44 18.05 23.01
N PHE A 169 -9.90 17.39 21.93
CA PHE A 169 -11.19 16.70 21.94
C PHE A 169 -11.06 15.19 22.15
N LEU A 170 -9.98 14.57 21.67
CA LEU A 170 -9.78 13.12 21.77
C LEU A 170 -8.81 12.72 22.87
N PHE A 171 -8.10 13.68 23.49
CA PHE A 171 -7.09 13.45 24.52
C PHE A 171 -6.01 12.43 24.11
N VAL A 172 -5.72 12.31 22.82
CA VAL A 172 -4.68 11.42 22.29
C VAL A 172 -3.42 12.24 22.00
N PRO A 173 -2.30 11.99 22.71
CA PRO A 173 -1.04 12.65 22.39
C PRO A 173 -0.53 12.14 21.05
N MET A 174 -0.33 13.05 20.11
CA MET A 174 0.26 12.75 18.81
C MET A 174 1.80 12.72 18.93
N PRO A 175 2.48 11.71 18.38
CA PRO A 175 3.94 11.55 18.47
C PRO A 175 4.75 12.57 17.67
#